data_AF-A0A6P0DSZ5-F1
#
_entry.id   AF-A0A6P0DSZ5-F1
#
_cell.length_a   1.000
_cell.length_b   1.000
_cell.length_c   1.000
_cell.angle_alpha   90.00
_cell.angle_beta   90.00
_cell.angle_gamma   90.00
#
_symmetry.space_group_name_H-M   'P 1'
#
loop_
_entity.id
_entity.type
_entity.pdbx_description
1 polymer ?
#
loop_
_entity_poly.entity_id
_entity_poly.type
_entity_poly.pdbx_seq_one_letter_code
_entity_poly.pdbx_strand_id
1 'polypeptide(L)'
;KRHQMLGLLPVVTSYAERKRHLGYRRVVPLDGAFFARMMTAHEFHYSSVVSEGEGKRLFQVQDALGTDLGMAGLRREQVAGSYMHLIDLAGASV
;
A
#
# COMPACT_ATOMS: atom_id res chain seq x y z
N LYS A 1 19.12 13.14 7.94
CA LYS A 1 18.29 14.19 8.58
C LYS A 1 16.86 13.68 8.66
N ARG A 2 16.19 13.81 9.82
CA ARG A 2 14.77 13.45 9.96
C ARG A 2 13.91 14.69 9.72
N HIS A 3 12.79 14.52 9.04
CA HIS A 3 11.85 15.59 8.73
C HIS A 3 10.50 15.27 9.35
N GLN A 4 9.89 16.24 10.02
CA GLN A 4 8.55 16.08 10.58
C GLN A 4 7.53 16.20 9.45
N MET A 5 6.59 15.24 9.41
CA MET A 5 5.46 15.22 8.48
C MET A 5 4.20 15.69 9.20
N LEU A 6 3.08 15.84 8.47
CA LEU A 6 1.79 16.29 9.01
C LEU A 6 1.20 15.37 10.11
N GLY A 7 1.73 14.16 10.30
CA GLY A 7 1.30 13.26 11.37
C GLY A 7 -0.08 12.62 11.16
N LEU A 8 -0.61 12.65 9.93
CA LEU A 8 -1.94 12.10 9.61
C LEU A 8 -1.97 10.57 9.66
N LEU A 9 -0.86 9.93 9.29
CA LEU A 9 -0.65 8.48 9.39
C LEU A 9 0.55 8.19 10.29
N PRO A 10 0.49 7.18 11.16
CA PRO A 10 1.59 6.83 12.04
C PRO A 10 2.60 5.96 11.28
N VAL A 11 3.29 6.54 10.30
CA VAL A 11 4.33 5.87 9.52
C VAL A 11 5.60 6.72 9.49
N VAL A 12 6.74 6.06 9.57
CA VAL A 12 8.05 6.66 9.32
C VAL A 12 8.70 5.92 8.16
N THR A 13 9.16 6.66 7.16
CA THR A 13 9.89 6.13 6.01
C THR A 13 11.30 6.69 5.94
N SER A 14 12.19 6.01 5.23
CA SER A 14 13.58 6.41 5.04
C SER A 14 14.02 6.23 3.60
N TYR A 15 14.87 7.14 3.14
CA TYR A 15 15.61 7.04 1.88
C TYR A 15 17.11 6.74 2.11
N ALA A 16 17.52 6.49 3.36
CA ALA A 16 18.93 6.24 3.70
C ALA A 16 19.46 4.99 3.00
N GLU A 17 18.67 3.91 3.02
CA GLU A 17 18.93 2.67 2.29
C GLU A 17 17.88 2.53 1.19
N ARG A 18 18.26 2.89 -0.04
CA ARG A 18 17.35 2.84 -1.17
C ARG A 18 17.20 1.40 -1.63
N LYS A 19 15.99 0.86 -1.52
CA LYS A 19 15.64 -0.44 -2.09
C LYS A 19 14.56 -0.23 -3.13
N ARG A 20 14.79 -0.68 -4.36
CA ARG A 20 13.77 -0.58 -5.41
C ARG A 20 12.71 -1.63 -5.18
N HIS A 21 11.53 -1.19 -4.78
CA HIS A 21 10.29 -1.97 -4.84
C HIS A 21 9.62 -1.65 -6.17
N LEU A 22 9.41 -2.67 -7.00
CA LEU A 22 8.80 -2.52 -8.32
C LEU A 22 8.04 -3.80 -8.69
N GLY A 23 6.79 -3.67 -9.11
CA GLY A 23 6.06 -4.78 -9.70
C GLY A 23 4.57 -4.51 -9.83
N TYR A 24 3.91 -5.24 -10.73
CA TYR A 24 2.45 -5.26 -10.80
C TYR A 24 1.85 -6.03 -9.64
N ARG A 25 0.71 -5.54 -9.16
CA ARG A 25 0.00 -6.04 -7.98
C ARG A 25 -1.48 -6.19 -8.29
N ARG A 26 -2.11 -7.15 -7.62
CA ARG A 26 -3.56 -7.18 -7.42
C ARG A 26 -3.83 -6.85 -5.96
N VAL A 27 -4.79 -5.96 -5.73
CA VAL A 27 -5.13 -5.48 -4.39
C VAL A 27 -6.61 -5.69 -4.12
N VAL A 28 -6.91 -6.33 -3.00
CA VAL A 28 -8.28 -6.55 -2.51
C VAL A 28 -8.52 -5.63 -1.32
N PRO A 29 -9.48 -4.68 -1.38
CA PRO A 29 -9.81 -3.82 -0.25
C PRO A 29 -10.30 -4.63 0.95
N LEU A 30 -9.81 -4.32 2.16
CA LEU A 30 -10.12 -5.11 3.35
C LEU A 30 -11.40 -4.69 4.07
N ASP A 31 -11.72 -3.40 4.12
CA ASP A 31 -12.82 -2.88 4.93
C ASP A 31 -13.87 -2.09 4.14
N GLY A 32 -13.73 -2.01 2.81
CA GLY A 32 -14.70 -1.33 1.95
C GLY A 32 -14.76 0.20 2.11
N ALA A 33 -13.91 0.81 2.96
CA ALA A 33 -14.09 2.22 3.36
C ALA A 33 -13.86 3.21 2.20
N PHE A 34 -12.91 2.91 1.31
CA PHE A 34 -12.59 3.75 0.14
C PHE A 34 -12.84 3.04 -1.19
N PHE A 35 -12.69 1.72 -1.20
CA PHE A 35 -12.75 0.90 -2.41
C PHE A 35 -13.53 -0.38 -2.09
N ALA A 36 -14.42 -0.79 -2.99
CA ALA A 36 -15.29 -1.94 -2.77
C ALA A 36 -14.93 -3.17 -3.63
N ARG A 37 -14.04 -3.01 -4.61
CA ARG A 37 -13.75 -4.04 -5.60
C ARG A 37 -12.24 -4.25 -5.71
N MET A 38 -11.86 -5.47 -6.08
CA MET A 38 -10.46 -5.78 -6.40
C MET A 38 -9.98 -4.89 -7.54
N MET A 39 -8.72 -4.44 -7.44
CA MET A 39 -8.08 -3.55 -8.40
C MET A 39 -6.73 -4.09 -8.83
N THR A 40 -6.29 -3.67 -10.00
CA THR A 40 -4.90 -3.78 -10.42
C THR A 40 -4.13 -2.54 -9.97
N ALA A 41 -2.86 -2.72 -9.64
CA ALA A 41 -1.97 -1.66 -9.20
C ALA A 41 -0.54 -1.96 -9.65
N HIS A 42 0.33 -0.98 -9.51
CA HIS A 42 1.76 -1.22 -9.42
C HIS A 42 2.30 -0.70 -8.09
N GLU A 43 3.30 -1.37 -7.57
CA GLU A 43 4.10 -0.86 -6.46
C GLU A 43 5.36 -0.25 -7.06
N PHE A 44 5.67 0.99 -6.70
CA PHE A 44 6.94 1.62 -7.07
C PHE A 44 7.41 2.62 -6.00
N HIS A 45 8.51 2.29 -5.32
CA HIS A 45 9.18 3.23 -4.41
C HIS A 45 10.62 2.79 -4.12
N TYR A 46 11.42 3.75 -3.64
CA TYR A 46 12.77 3.50 -3.12
C TYR A 46 12.87 3.56 -1.61
N SER A 47 11.90 4.20 -0.96
CA SER A 47 11.90 4.37 0.49
C SER A 47 11.56 3.06 1.19
N SER A 48 12.19 2.83 2.34
CA SER A 48 11.81 1.77 3.26
C SER A 48 10.87 2.30 4.34
N VAL A 49 10.03 1.42 4.88
CA VAL A 49 9.28 1.70 6.10
C VAL A 49 10.18 1.41 7.29
N VAL A 50 10.38 2.39 8.15
CA VAL A 50 11.17 2.28 9.39
C VAL A 50 10.27 1.82 10.53
N SER A 51 9.07 2.38 10.61
CA SER A 51 8.07 1.97 11.59
C SER A 51 6.66 2.33 11.14
N GLU A 52 5.70 1.55 11.63
CA GLU A 52 4.27 1.83 11.55
C GLU A 52 3.70 1.72 12.97
N GLY A 53 2.80 2.64 13.31
CA GLY A 53 1.99 2.57 14.52
C GLY A 53 0.60 2.01 14.25
N GLU A 54 -0.31 2.24 15.19
CA GLU A 54 -1.67 1.74 15.11
C GLU A 54 -2.45 2.33 13.91
N GLY A 55 -3.00 1.46 13.08
CA GLY A 55 -3.85 1.84 11.97
C GLY A 55 -4.40 0.60 11.24
N LYS A 56 -5.47 0.81 10.47
CA LYS A 56 -6.08 -0.27 9.69
C LYS A 56 -5.32 -0.48 8.38
N ARG A 57 -5.25 -1.72 7.90
CA ARG A 57 -4.69 -2.04 6.58
C ARG A 57 -5.71 -1.73 5.49
N LEU A 58 -5.23 -1.33 4.31
CA LEU A 58 -6.09 -1.00 3.18
C LEU A 58 -6.36 -2.21 2.28
N PHE A 59 -5.31 -2.99 2.01
CA PHE A 59 -5.36 -4.02 0.98
C PHE A 59 -4.74 -5.33 1.46
N GLN A 60 -5.32 -6.47 1.06
CA GLN A 60 -4.56 -7.70 0.81
C GLN A 60 -3.88 -7.58 -0.56
N VAL A 61 -2.63 -8.01 -0.68
CA VAL A 61 -1.82 -7.78 -1.88
C VAL A 61 -1.29 -9.10 -2.43
N GLN A 62 -1.42 -9.27 -3.74
CA GLN A 62 -0.75 -10.33 -4.49
C GLN A 62 0.15 -9.74 -5.59
N ASP A 63 1.21 -10.44 -5.96
CA ASP A 63 1.97 -10.12 -7.17
C ASP A 63 1.25 -10.61 -8.45
N ALA A 64 1.86 -10.33 -9.62
CA ALA A 64 1.33 -10.73 -10.92
C ALA A 64 1.25 -12.26 -11.12
N LEU A 65 2.00 -13.05 -10.35
CA LEU A 65 1.98 -14.51 -10.38
C LEU A 65 0.99 -15.10 -9.37
N GLY A 66 0.30 -14.26 -8.60
CA GLY A 66 -0.65 -14.67 -7.56
C GLY A 66 0.01 -14.99 -6.21
N THR A 67 1.31 -14.72 -6.05
CA THR A 67 1.99 -14.87 -4.76
C THR A 67 1.42 -13.87 -3.78
N ASP A 68 1.00 -14.34 -2.61
CA ASP A 68 0.56 -13.49 -1.52
C ASP A 68 1.76 -12.70 -0.93
N LEU A 69 1.62 -11.37 -0.87
CA LEU A 69 2.61 -10.47 -0.30
C LEU A 69 2.18 -9.91 1.06
N GLY A 70 1.04 -10.36 1.58
CA GLY A 70 0.45 -9.90 2.82
C GLY A 70 -0.38 -8.63 2.65
N MET A 71 -0.49 -7.87 3.72
CA MET A 71 -1.32 -6.67 3.77
C MET A 71 -0.51 -5.39 3.57
N ALA A 72 -1.08 -4.41 2.87
CA ALA A 72 -0.42 -3.13 2.62
C ALA A 72 -1.33 -1.93 2.86
N GLY A 73 -0.67 -0.78 2.95
CA GLY A 73 -1.30 0.50 3.23
C GLY A 73 -1.64 0.69 4.71
N LEU A 74 -1.99 1.92 5.02
CA LEU A 74 -2.36 2.34 6.37
C LEU A 74 -3.51 3.33 6.29
N ARG A 75 -4.49 3.15 7.18
CA ARG A 75 -5.68 4.00 7.30
C ARG A 75 -5.88 4.44 8.74
N ARG A 76 -6.21 5.71 8.89
CA ARG A 76 -6.75 6.29 10.13
C ARG A 76 -7.95 7.15 9.76
N GLU A 77 -9.14 6.72 10.15
CA GLU A 77 -10.40 7.36 9.78
C GLU A 77 -10.50 7.63 8.27
N GLN A 78 -10.55 8.91 7.88
CA GLN A 78 -10.70 9.39 6.50
C GLN A 78 -9.36 9.59 5.78
N VAL A 79 -8.22 9.25 6.40
CA VAL A 79 -6.90 9.35 5.77
C VAL A 79 -6.37 7.95 5.47
N ALA A 80 -5.92 7.75 4.24
CA ALA A 80 -5.35 6.51 3.75
C ALA A 80 -4.09 6.80 2.92
N GLY A 81 -3.12 5.89 3.02
CA GLY A 81 -1.90 5.96 2.21
C GLY A 81 -1.34 4.56 1.95
N SER A 82 -0.78 4.36 0.77
CA SER A 82 -0.14 3.11 0.36
C SER A 82 0.88 3.39 -0.76
N TYR A 83 1.84 2.48 -0.94
CA TYR A 83 2.69 2.44 -2.13
C TYR A 83 2.02 1.78 -3.35
N MET A 84 0.79 1.31 -3.21
CA MET A 84 0.00 0.74 -4.30
C MET A 84 -0.58 1.86 -5.15
N HIS A 85 0.03 2.09 -6.31
CA HIS A 85 -0.47 3.01 -7.32
C HIS A 85 -1.57 2.29 -8.11
N LEU A 86 -2.82 2.58 -7.77
CA LEU A 86 -3.99 1.96 -8.39
C LEU A 86 -4.07 2.31 -9.88
N ILE A 87 -4.41 1.32 -10.70
CA ILE A 87 -4.53 1.44 -12.15
C ILE A 87 -6.01 1.43 -12.54
N ASP A 88 -6.70 0.31 -12.31
CA ASP A 88 -8.13 0.15 -12.61
C ASP A 88 -8.71 -1.02 -11.80
N LEU A 89 -10.04 -1.19 -11.84
CA LEU A 89 -10.72 -2.38 -11.38
C LEU A 89 -10.12 -3.63 -12.03
N ALA A 90 -9.94 -4.68 -11.23
CA ALA A 90 -9.57 -5.96 -11.78
C ALA A 90 -10.75 -6.52 -12.58
N GLY A 91 -10.49 -6.90 -13.84
CA GLY A 91 -11.45 -7.66 -14.65
C GLY A 91 -11.81 -8.98 -13.98
N ALA A 92 -12.94 -9.57 -14.40
CA ALA A 92 -13.25 -10.94 -14.02
C ALA A 92 -12.10 -11.85 -14.46
N SER A 93 -11.62 -12.68 -13.55
CA SER A 93 -10.69 -13.75 -13.92
C SER A 93 -11.50 -14.75 -14.76
N VAL A 94 -11.08 -14.98 -16.00
CA VAL A 94 -11.65 -16.02 -16.85
C VAL A 94 -11.24 -17.39 -16.34
#